data_AF-A0A6G3PND5-F1
#
_entry.id   AF-A0A6G3PND5-F1
#
_cell.length_a   1.000
_cell.length_b   1.000
_cell.length_c   1.000
_cell.angle_alpha   90.00
_cell.angle_beta   90.00
_cell.angle_gamma   90.00
#
_symmetry.space_group_name_H-M   'P 1'
#
loop_
_entity.id
_entity.type
_entity.pdbx_description
1 polymer ?
#
loop_
_entity_poly.entity_id
_entity_poly.type
_entity_poly.pdbx_seq_one_letter_code
_entity_poly.pdbx_strand_id
1 'polypeptide(L)'
;MTHSVSAVRSVDLRVEPVDKVLDRVERSLQTRLDPSTVVRKRRSVGARTDRDTWVRVERRPLDRITDQGWNGTESAARLDGVAQPAWRGCVVWQDAGEPVMWRADETDLLPGAPIGTAVLAEEPTLSEEWWWAFGVSLDALARNTTGRVATPDTVPITRELVGESIRGVFPEVIDTTVERWVPAHADLNWANMSAPVFSLFDWEDWGNAPQGLDAATLWAASLAVPALADRVRSERRDDFESRDGKLMTLFVCAKILGPDAHPEDPRIEPARHRARQVIADLQAG
;
A
#
# COMPACT_ATOMS: atom_id res chain seq x y z
N MET A 1 15.86 0.51 38.80
CA MET A 1 15.78 1.78 38.04
C MET A 1 14.73 1.59 36.96
N THR A 2 13.57 2.20 37.12
CA THR A 2 12.53 2.26 36.10
C THR A 2 12.90 3.40 35.16
N HIS A 3 13.48 3.07 34.00
CA HIS A 3 13.62 4.06 32.94
C HIS A 3 12.23 4.45 32.49
N SER A 4 11.82 5.68 32.81
CA SER A 4 10.66 6.33 32.22
C SER A 4 10.86 6.27 30.71
N VAL A 5 10.06 5.46 30.02
CA VAL A 5 10.00 5.44 28.56
C VAL A 5 9.46 6.81 28.17
N SER A 6 10.36 7.72 27.80
CA SER A 6 9.98 9.03 27.30
C SER A 6 9.03 8.81 26.13
N ALA A 7 7.76 9.21 26.30
CA ALA A 7 6.76 9.03 25.27
C ALA A 7 7.25 9.70 23.97
N VAL A 8 7.24 8.94 22.87
CA VAL A 8 7.66 9.47 21.57
C VAL A 8 6.81 10.69 21.26
N ARG A 9 7.45 11.84 21.02
CA ARG A 9 6.76 13.06 20.61
C ARG A 9 5.99 12.79 19.32
N SER A 10 4.72 13.18 19.29
CA SER A 10 3.95 13.24 18.06
C SER A 10 4.53 14.36 17.18
N VAL A 11 5.09 13.99 16.04
CA VAL A 11 5.74 14.90 15.09
C VAL A 11 4.90 14.95 13.81
N ASP A 12 4.68 16.16 13.30
CA ASP A 12 4.05 16.39 12.00
C ASP A 12 5.03 17.07 11.05
N LEU A 13 5.60 16.29 10.13
CA LEU A 13 6.61 16.77 9.18
C LEU A 13 6.05 17.74 8.14
N ARG A 14 4.77 18.09 8.16
CA ARG A 14 4.22 19.21 7.36
C ARG A 14 4.59 20.58 7.92
N VAL A 15 4.81 20.68 9.23
CA VAL A 15 5.05 21.96 9.92
C VAL A 15 6.41 22.01 10.62
N GLU A 16 6.98 20.86 10.97
CA GLU A 16 8.26 20.77 11.69
C GLU A 16 9.47 21.17 10.83
N PRO A 17 10.51 21.82 11.34
CA PRO A 17 11.71 22.10 10.55
C PRO A 17 12.36 20.80 10.03
N VAL A 18 12.63 20.73 8.73
CA VAL A 18 13.23 19.54 8.08
C VAL A 18 14.63 19.79 7.52
N ASP A 19 15.13 21.02 7.53
CA ASP A 19 16.39 21.41 6.86
C ASP A 19 17.58 20.54 7.31
N LYS A 20 17.75 20.33 8.62
CA LYS A 20 18.83 19.48 9.15
C LYS A 20 18.72 18.02 8.72
N VAL A 21 17.49 17.52 8.52
CA VAL A 21 17.23 16.16 8.03
C VAL A 21 17.60 16.09 6.56
N LEU A 22 17.17 17.06 5.75
CA LEU A 22 17.49 17.14 4.32
C LEU A 22 19.01 17.30 4.10
N ASP A 23 19.69 18.19 4.83
CA ASP A 23 21.15 18.37 4.79
C ASP A 23 21.92 17.09 5.12
N ARG A 24 21.39 16.27 6.04
CA ARG A 24 21.98 14.98 6.38
C ARG A 24 21.81 13.99 5.23
N VAL A 25 20.64 13.97 4.61
CA VAL A 25 20.31 13.09 3.49
C VAL A 25 21.17 13.42 2.27
N GLU A 26 21.27 14.70 1.89
CA GLU A 26 22.13 15.17 0.80
C GLU A 26 23.59 14.72 0.97
N ARG A 27 24.16 14.93 2.18
CA ARG A 27 25.53 14.50 2.49
C ARG A 27 25.70 12.99 2.46
N SER A 28 24.71 12.24 2.94
CA SER A 28 24.80 10.78 3.07
C SER A 28 24.63 10.07 1.73
N LEU A 29 23.71 10.55 0.89
CA LEU A 29 23.42 9.99 -0.44
C LEU A 29 24.27 10.64 -1.55
N GLN A 30 25.05 11.68 -1.20
CA GLN A 30 25.90 12.45 -2.11
C GLN A 30 25.11 13.01 -3.30
N THR A 31 24.01 13.69 -2.99
CA THR A 31 23.09 14.30 -3.96
C THR A 31 22.57 15.63 -3.44
N ARG A 32 21.95 16.45 -4.29
CA ARG A 32 21.27 17.69 -3.89
C ARG A 32 19.79 17.56 -4.12
N LEU A 33 18.98 17.95 -3.14
CA LEU A 33 17.53 17.97 -3.23
C LEU A 33 17.07 19.31 -3.83
N ASP A 34 16.12 19.26 -4.76
CA ASP A 34 15.49 20.47 -5.31
C ASP A 34 14.41 20.98 -4.34
N PRO A 35 14.63 22.14 -3.67
CA PRO A 35 13.68 22.67 -2.69
C PRO A 35 12.30 23.01 -3.28
N SER A 36 12.22 23.26 -4.59
CA SER A 36 10.96 23.58 -5.27
C SER A 36 10.04 22.38 -5.45
N THR A 37 10.57 21.17 -5.27
CA THR A 37 9.86 19.89 -5.48
C THR A 37 9.49 19.20 -4.18
N VAL A 38 9.75 19.86 -3.03
CA VAL A 38 9.56 19.27 -1.72
C VAL A 38 8.08 18.99 -1.45
N VAL A 39 7.77 17.71 -1.24
CA VAL A 39 6.46 17.23 -0.83
C VAL A 39 6.53 16.81 0.63
N ARG A 40 5.65 17.36 1.47
CA ARG A 40 5.62 17.12 2.92
C ARG A 40 4.32 16.42 3.31
N LYS A 41 4.44 15.27 3.98
CA LYS A 41 3.35 14.52 4.60
C LYS A 41 3.55 14.50 6.11
N ARG A 42 2.59 13.93 6.85
CA ARG A 42 2.65 13.87 8.32
C ARG A 42 3.90 13.17 8.85
N ARG A 43 4.35 12.09 8.17
CA ARG A 43 5.47 11.24 8.61
C ARG A 43 6.63 11.18 7.62
N SER A 44 6.50 11.81 6.45
CA SER A 44 7.54 11.78 5.42
C SER A 44 7.71 13.13 4.73
N VAL A 45 8.89 13.35 4.19
CA VAL A 45 9.24 14.45 3.28
C VAL A 45 9.99 13.85 2.10
N GLY A 46 9.72 14.31 0.89
CA GLY A 46 10.47 13.87 -0.28
C GLY A 46 10.70 14.99 -1.26
N ALA A 47 11.72 14.84 -2.10
CA ALA A 47 12.08 15.82 -3.13
C ALA A 47 12.80 15.13 -4.29
N ARG A 48 12.77 15.78 -5.46
CA ARG A 48 13.63 15.41 -6.58
C ARG A 48 15.08 15.75 -6.27
N THR A 49 15.99 15.05 -6.93
CA THR A 49 17.41 15.31 -6.82
C THR A 49 18.01 15.95 -8.07
N ASP A 50 19.27 16.39 -7.98
CA ASP A 50 20.11 16.79 -9.10
C ASP A 50 20.55 15.63 -10.02
N ARG A 51 20.14 14.39 -9.73
CA ARG A 51 20.45 13.18 -10.51
C ARG A 51 19.24 12.59 -11.23
N ASP A 52 18.15 13.36 -11.35
CA ASP A 52 16.87 12.87 -11.88
C ASP A 52 16.33 11.64 -11.12
N THR A 53 16.49 11.65 -9.80
CA THR A 53 15.94 10.65 -8.87
C THR A 53 14.96 11.31 -7.89
N TRP A 54 14.24 10.50 -7.13
CA TRP A 54 13.40 10.93 -6.02
C TRP A 54 13.95 10.39 -4.71
N VAL A 55 14.01 11.24 -3.68
CA VAL A 55 14.33 10.82 -2.32
C VAL A 55 13.10 10.96 -1.44
N ARG A 56 12.73 9.89 -0.73
CA ARG A 56 11.67 9.87 0.29
C ARG A 56 12.31 9.62 1.65
N VAL A 57 12.18 10.59 2.54
CA VAL A 57 12.62 10.53 3.93
C VAL A 57 11.41 10.30 4.81
N GLU A 58 11.44 9.27 5.65
CA GLU A 58 10.37 9.00 6.61
C GLU A 58 10.95 8.92 8.02
N ARG A 59 10.10 9.23 9.01
CA ARG A 59 10.37 9.11 10.44
C ARG A 59 9.46 8.04 11.04
N ARG A 60 10.03 7.08 11.76
CA ARG A 60 9.26 6.03 12.43
C ARG A 60 9.70 5.84 13.88
N PRO A 61 8.76 5.79 14.84
CA PRO A 61 9.08 5.36 16.21
C PRO A 61 9.70 3.96 16.23
N LEU A 62 10.67 3.70 17.12
CA LEU A 62 11.36 2.41 17.17
C LEU A 62 10.42 1.24 17.48
N ASP A 63 9.40 1.45 18.32
CA ASP A 63 8.35 0.47 18.65
C ASP A 63 7.43 0.12 17.47
N ARG A 64 7.49 0.90 16.38
CA ARG A 64 6.74 0.66 15.13
C ARG A 64 7.58 -0.01 14.06
N ILE A 65 8.84 -0.35 14.35
CA ILE A 65 9.69 -1.14 13.47
C ILE A 65 9.59 -2.59 13.93
N THR A 66 8.86 -3.39 13.14
CA THR A 66 8.62 -4.81 13.43
C THR A 66 9.88 -5.65 13.21
N ASP A 67 9.84 -6.94 13.59
CA ASP A 67 10.95 -7.88 13.39
C ASP A 67 11.34 -8.09 11.92
N GLN A 68 10.40 -7.89 10.97
CA GLN A 68 10.74 -7.89 9.52
C GLN A 68 11.48 -6.63 9.06
N GLY A 69 11.69 -5.67 9.97
CA GLY A 69 12.37 -4.41 9.73
C GLY A 69 11.51 -3.37 9.03
N TRP A 70 12.19 -2.37 8.49
CA TRP A 70 11.61 -1.24 7.75
C TRP A 70 12.47 -0.97 6.51
N ASN A 71 12.41 -1.93 5.59
CA ASN A 71 13.21 -2.02 4.37
C ASN A 71 12.35 -2.48 3.17
N GLY A 72 11.07 -2.15 3.17
CA GLY A 72 10.11 -2.58 2.14
C GLY A 72 10.57 -2.19 0.74
N THR A 73 10.88 -0.91 0.53
CA THR A 73 11.35 -0.35 -0.76
C THR A 73 12.64 -1.01 -1.26
N GLU A 74 13.66 -1.13 -0.41
CA GLU A 74 14.91 -1.84 -0.74
C GLU A 74 14.67 -3.31 -1.05
N SER A 75 13.77 -3.98 -0.32
CA SER A 75 13.46 -5.39 -0.55
C SER A 75 12.71 -5.58 -1.87
N ALA A 76 11.82 -4.66 -2.23
CA ALA A 76 11.03 -4.68 -3.46
C ALA A 76 11.91 -4.53 -4.71
N ALA A 77 13.10 -3.95 -4.59
CA ALA A 77 14.08 -3.84 -5.67
C ALA A 77 14.53 -5.20 -6.24
N ARG A 78 14.28 -6.31 -5.52
CA ARG A 78 14.56 -7.68 -5.98
C ARG A 78 13.40 -8.32 -6.76
N LEU A 79 12.23 -7.68 -6.81
CA LEU A 79 11.08 -8.20 -7.53
C LEU A 79 11.37 -8.18 -9.03
N ASP A 80 11.15 -9.33 -9.67
CA ASP A 80 11.30 -9.47 -11.11
C ASP A 80 9.98 -9.24 -11.85
N GLY A 81 10.05 -8.57 -13.01
CA GLY A 81 8.93 -8.34 -13.91
C GLY A 81 7.86 -7.34 -13.45
N VAL A 82 8.07 -6.64 -12.33
CA VAL A 82 7.14 -5.62 -11.83
C VAL A 82 7.57 -4.23 -12.31
N ALA A 83 6.66 -3.48 -12.92
CA ALA A 83 6.92 -2.08 -13.27
C ALA A 83 6.96 -1.21 -12.00
N GLN A 84 8.17 -0.85 -11.58
CA GLN A 84 8.44 0.01 -10.43
C GLN A 84 9.70 0.85 -10.66
N PRO A 85 9.88 1.99 -9.98
CA PRO A 85 11.12 2.75 -10.05
C PRO A 85 12.30 1.94 -9.50
N ALA A 86 13.46 2.03 -10.16
CA ALA A 86 14.65 1.35 -9.64
C ALA A 86 15.08 1.99 -8.32
N TRP A 87 15.30 1.17 -7.30
CA TRP A 87 15.90 1.61 -6.05
C TRP A 87 17.40 1.83 -6.24
N ARG A 88 17.91 2.99 -5.80
CA ARG A 88 19.31 3.40 -5.96
C ARG A 88 20.13 3.20 -4.70
N GLY A 89 19.51 3.40 -3.54
CA GLY A 89 20.19 3.26 -2.26
C GLY A 89 19.34 3.81 -1.12
N CYS A 90 19.84 3.67 0.10
CA CYS A 90 19.24 4.28 1.26
C CYS A 90 20.29 4.71 2.28
N VAL A 91 19.85 5.57 3.21
CA VAL A 91 20.53 5.82 4.47
C VAL A 91 19.53 5.67 5.61
N VAL A 92 19.92 4.96 6.66
CA VAL A 92 19.13 4.75 7.88
C VAL A 92 19.92 5.26 9.07
N TRP A 93 19.28 5.99 9.97
CA TRP A 93 19.92 6.44 11.20
C TRP A 93 18.94 6.58 12.35
N GLN A 94 19.42 6.33 13.56
CA GLN A 94 18.68 6.61 14.78
C GLN A 94 18.79 8.10 15.12
N ASP A 95 17.69 8.68 15.59
CA ASP A 95 17.71 10.01 16.16
C ASP A 95 18.48 10.03 17.49
N ALA A 96 19.27 11.08 17.72
CA ALA A 96 20.11 11.15 18.92
C ALA A 96 19.34 11.58 20.17
N GLY A 97 18.20 12.27 20.01
CA GLY A 97 17.42 12.85 21.11
C GLY A 97 16.09 12.14 21.38
N GLU A 98 15.61 11.33 20.43
CA GLU A 98 14.30 10.67 20.53
C GLU A 98 14.40 9.18 20.14
N PRO A 99 13.55 8.29 20.70
CA PRO A 99 13.54 6.86 20.36
C PRO A 99 12.83 6.62 19.01
N VAL A 100 13.36 7.25 17.95
CA VAL A 100 12.86 7.15 16.58
C VAL A 100 14.02 6.86 15.62
N MET A 101 13.66 6.27 14.49
CA MET A 101 14.56 6.02 13.38
C MET A 101 14.09 6.80 12.16
N TRP A 102 15.07 7.20 11.36
CA TRP A 102 14.89 7.84 10.09
C TRP A 102 15.42 6.93 8.99
N ARG A 103 14.74 6.93 7.86
CA ARG A 103 15.17 6.26 6.64
C ARG A 103 14.94 7.20 5.48
N ALA A 104 15.93 7.31 4.61
CA ALA A 104 15.79 7.94 3.31
C ALA A 104 16.09 6.91 2.23
N ASP A 105 15.13 6.67 1.35
CA ASP A 105 15.28 5.84 0.16
C ASP A 105 15.36 6.74 -1.08
N GLU A 106 16.29 6.41 -1.97
CA GLU A 106 16.40 7.02 -3.29
C GLU A 106 15.94 6.03 -4.36
N THR A 107 15.06 6.49 -5.24
CA THR A 107 14.57 5.73 -6.38
C THR A 107 14.65 6.55 -7.66
N ASP A 108 14.52 5.90 -8.81
CA ASP A 108 14.20 6.61 -10.05
C ASP A 108 12.92 7.45 -9.90
N LEU A 109 12.81 8.47 -10.75
CA LEU A 109 11.55 9.20 -10.89
C LEU A 109 10.47 8.28 -11.47
N LEU A 110 9.23 8.54 -11.06
CA LEU A 110 8.07 7.91 -11.70
C LEU A 110 8.03 8.28 -13.20
N PRO A 111 7.61 7.36 -14.08
CA PRO A 111 7.48 7.63 -15.51
C PRO A 111 6.29 8.55 -15.84
N GLY A 112 5.51 8.93 -14.83
CA GLY A 112 4.35 9.82 -14.93
C GLY A 112 3.98 10.39 -13.55
N ALA A 113 2.88 11.14 -13.50
CA ALA A 113 2.35 11.64 -12.24
C ALA A 113 1.54 10.55 -11.51
N PRO A 114 1.46 10.58 -10.16
CA PRO A 114 0.48 9.78 -9.44
C PRO A 114 -0.94 10.00 -10.00
N ILE A 115 -1.72 8.93 -10.12
CA ILE A 115 -3.06 8.99 -10.74
C ILE A 115 -4.02 9.89 -9.95
N GLY A 116 -3.93 9.89 -8.63
CA GLY A 116 -4.75 10.77 -7.80
C GLY A 116 -4.69 10.42 -6.32
N THR A 117 -5.84 10.46 -5.67
CA THR A 117 -6.04 10.05 -4.27
C THR A 117 -6.22 8.54 -4.16
N ALA A 118 -6.16 8.00 -2.94
CA ALA A 118 -6.29 6.56 -2.72
C ALA A 118 -7.62 6.01 -3.25
N VAL A 119 -8.71 6.74 -3.02
CA VAL A 119 -10.04 6.48 -3.59
C VAL A 119 -10.32 7.56 -4.62
N LEU A 120 -10.74 7.17 -5.83
CA LEU A 120 -11.08 8.13 -6.89
C LEU A 120 -12.57 8.46 -6.85
N ALA A 121 -12.89 9.74 -7.08
CA ALA A 121 -14.25 10.23 -7.24
C ALA A 121 -14.70 10.27 -8.71
N GLU A 122 -13.74 10.22 -9.64
CA GLU A 122 -13.96 10.30 -11.10
C GLU A 122 -13.09 9.26 -11.80
N GLU A 123 -13.51 8.82 -12.99
CA GLU A 123 -12.79 7.82 -13.77
C GLU A 123 -11.49 8.39 -14.35
N PRO A 124 -10.32 7.79 -14.08
CA PRO A 124 -9.07 8.24 -14.66
C PRO A 124 -9.01 7.85 -16.15
N THR A 125 -8.46 8.73 -16.99
CA THR A 125 -8.24 8.41 -18.40
C THR A 125 -6.97 7.56 -18.54
N LEU A 126 -7.14 6.24 -18.63
CA LEU A 126 -6.04 5.27 -18.74
C LEU A 126 -6.14 4.50 -20.07
N SER A 127 -5.01 4.24 -20.71
CA SER A 127 -4.95 3.50 -21.97
C SER A 127 -5.06 1.98 -21.76
N GLU A 128 -5.36 1.23 -22.82
CA GLU A 128 -5.30 -0.24 -22.78
C GLU A 128 -3.88 -0.75 -22.47
N GLU A 129 -2.84 -0.03 -22.91
CA GLU A 129 -1.45 -0.34 -22.57
C GLU A 129 -1.18 -0.21 -21.07
N TRP A 130 -1.78 0.79 -20.41
CA TRP A 130 -1.68 0.94 -18.96
C TRP A 130 -2.32 -0.25 -18.23
N TRP A 131 -3.53 -0.66 -18.64
CA TRP A 131 -4.23 -1.80 -18.05
C TRP A 131 -3.48 -3.13 -18.27
N TRP A 132 -2.90 -3.31 -19.45
CA TRP A 132 -2.05 -4.45 -19.75
C TRP A 132 -0.80 -4.48 -18.85
N ALA A 133 -0.08 -3.35 -18.72
CA ALA A 133 1.09 -3.24 -17.86
C ALA A 133 0.76 -3.47 -16.37
N PHE A 134 -0.41 -2.99 -15.93
CA PHE A 134 -0.97 -3.27 -14.61
C PHE A 134 -1.17 -4.77 -14.38
N GLY A 135 -1.88 -5.46 -15.29
CA GLY A 135 -2.13 -6.89 -15.18
C GLY A 135 -0.84 -7.72 -15.15
N VAL A 136 0.08 -7.46 -16.10
CA VAL A 136 1.36 -8.17 -16.19
C VAL A 136 2.21 -7.97 -14.93
N SER A 137 2.24 -6.75 -14.38
CA SER A 137 3.02 -6.44 -13.17
C SER A 137 2.46 -7.14 -11.93
N LEU A 138 1.14 -7.19 -11.75
CA LEU A 138 0.54 -7.92 -10.62
C LEU A 138 0.72 -9.43 -10.76
N ASP A 139 0.63 -9.97 -11.97
CA ASP A 139 0.90 -11.38 -12.21
C ASP A 139 2.38 -11.72 -11.95
N ALA A 140 3.29 -10.82 -12.31
CA ALA A 140 4.71 -10.95 -11.99
C ALA A 140 4.94 -10.91 -10.48
N LEU A 141 4.34 -9.95 -9.78
CA LEU A 141 4.40 -9.85 -8.32
C LEU A 141 3.96 -11.16 -7.65
N ALA A 142 2.79 -11.69 -8.03
CA ALA A 142 2.26 -12.92 -7.46
C ALA A 142 3.12 -14.17 -7.73
N ARG A 143 4.00 -14.14 -8.74
CA ARG A 143 4.97 -15.21 -9.04
C ARG A 143 6.31 -15.09 -8.30
N ASN A 144 6.60 -13.93 -7.71
CA ASN A 144 7.82 -13.74 -6.93
C ASN A 144 7.76 -14.57 -5.63
N THR A 145 8.89 -14.64 -4.92
CA THR A 145 8.96 -15.28 -3.60
C THR A 145 9.52 -14.31 -2.58
N THR A 146 8.98 -14.31 -1.37
CA THR A 146 9.47 -13.48 -0.26
C THR A 146 9.21 -14.16 1.07
N GLY A 147 10.01 -13.84 2.08
CA GLY A 147 9.72 -14.19 3.48
C GLY A 147 8.93 -13.12 4.22
N ARG A 148 8.68 -11.97 3.60
CA ARG A 148 7.92 -10.86 4.19
C ARG A 148 6.45 -11.25 4.35
N VAL A 149 5.81 -10.66 5.36
CA VAL A 149 4.36 -10.73 5.53
C VAL A 149 3.81 -9.35 5.25
N ALA A 150 2.80 -9.28 4.37
CA ALA A 150 2.17 -8.05 4.00
C ALA A 150 1.56 -7.34 5.23
N THR A 151 1.60 -6.02 5.25
CA THR A 151 1.09 -5.19 6.35
C THR A 151 0.02 -4.21 5.89
N PRO A 152 -1.12 -4.66 5.32
CA PRO A 152 -2.20 -3.74 4.95
C PRO A 152 -2.63 -2.91 6.16
N ASP A 153 -2.82 -1.60 5.98
CA ASP A 153 -3.06 -0.64 7.06
C ASP A 153 -1.99 -0.66 8.17
N THR A 154 -0.76 -1.01 7.82
CA THR A 154 0.40 -1.16 8.73
C THR A 154 0.28 -2.28 9.77
N VAL A 155 -0.62 -3.25 9.55
CA VAL A 155 -0.82 -4.41 10.44
C VAL A 155 -0.53 -5.71 9.68
N PRO A 156 0.34 -6.60 10.19
CA PRO A 156 0.63 -7.88 9.53
C PRO A 156 -0.65 -8.68 9.28
N ILE A 157 -0.87 -9.07 8.03
CA ILE A 157 -2.03 -9.87 7.67
C ILE A 157 -1.82 -11.33 8.12
N THR A 158 -2.81 -11.86 8.84
CA THR A 158 -2.83 -13.26 9.29
C THR A 158 -4.18 -13.91 8.96
N ARG A 159 -4.27 -15.23 9.08
CA ARG A 159 -5.56 -15.95 8.91
C ARG A 159 -6.57 -15.50 9.96
N GLU A 160 -6.10 -15.27 11.18
CA GLU A 160 -6.91 -14.81 12.30
C GLU A 160 -7.46 -13.41 12.02
N LEU A 161 -6.61 -12.46 11.59
CA LEU A 161 -7.03 -11.11 11.25
C LEU A 161 -8.10 -11.11 10.15
N VAL A 162 -7.89 -11.89 9.09
CA VAL A 162 -8.86 -12.04 8.00
C VAL A 162 -10.18 -12.59 8.53
N GLY A 163 -10.13 -13.70 9.26
CA GLY A 163 -11.33 -14.37 9.75
C GLY A 163 -12.11 -13.54 10.76
N GLU A 164 -11.43 -12.82 11.66
CA GLU A 164 -12.05 -11.91 12.63
C GLU A 164 -12.69 -10.71 11.94
N SER A 165 -11.99 -10.10 10.97
CA SER A 165 -12.51 -8.96 10.21
C SER A 165 -13.78 -9.34 9.44
N ILE A 166 -13.77 -10.49 8.75
CA ILE A 166 -14.93 -10.97 8.00
C ILE A 166 -16.07 -11.31 8.96
N ARG A 167 -15.85 -12.15 9.98
CA ARG A 167 -16.92 -12.60 10.90
C ARG A 167 -17.49 -11.47 11.76
N GLY A 168 -16.71 -10.41 12.00
CA GLY A 168 -17.17 -9.22 12.72
C GLY A 168 -18.29 -8.47 11.99
N VAL A 169 -18.34 -8.56 10.67
CA VAL A 169 -19.35 -7.88 9.83
C VAL A 169 -20.32 -8.86 9.17
N PHE A 170 -19.86 -10.05 8.82
CA PHE A 170 -20.60 -11.11 8.12
C PHE A 170 -20.55 -12.43 8.91
N PRO A 171 -21.25 -12.53 10.06
CA PRO A 171 -21.23 -13.71 10.91
C PRO A 171 -21.79 -14.98 10.24
N GLU A 172 -22.53 -14.83 9.14
CA GLU A 172 -23.05 -15.93 8.31
C GLU A 172 -21.96 -16.65 7.49
N VAL A 173 -20.76 -16.08 7.37
CA VAL A 173 -19.62 -16.69 6.67
C VAL A 173 -18.89 -17.60 7.65
N ILE A 174 -19.17 -18.91 7.55
CA ILE A 174 -18.67 -19.91 8.50
C ILE A 174 -17.20 -20.23 8.26
N ASP A 175 -16.82 -20.55 7.02
CA ASP A 175 -15.44 -20.87 6.68
C ASP A 175 -14.72 -19.66 6.08
N THR A 176 -13.76 -19.14 6.84
CA THR A 176 -12.92 -17.98 6.47
C THR A 176 -11.46 -18.37 6.28
N THR A 177 -11.17 -19.67 6.20
CA THR A 177 -9.81 -20.18 6.00
C THR A 177 -9.27 -19.69 4.66
N VAL A 178 -8.13 -19.00 4.66
CA VAL A 178 -7.38 -18.64 3.45
C VAL A 178 -6.20 -19.59 3.26
N GLU A 179 -6.05 -20.12 2.05
CA GLU A 179 -5.10 -21.20 1.75
C GLU A 179 -3.90 -20.73 0.93
N ARG A 180 -4.15 -20.00 -0.15
CA ARG A 180 -3.16 -19.53 -1.10
C ARG A 180 -2.65 -18.15 -0.71
N TRP A 181 -1.36 -18.10 -0.40
CA TRP A 181 -0.63 -16.88 -0.09
C TRP A 181 0.35 -16.58 -1.21
N VAL A 182 0.36 -15.34 -1.69
CA VAL A 182 1.22 -14.84 -2.77
C VAL A 182 1.76 -13.47 -2.38
N PRO A 183 2.92 -13.03 -2.93
CA PRO A 183 3.35 -11.66 -2.74
C PRO A 183 2.29 -10.69 -3.28
N ALA A 184 2.03 -9.65 -2.50
CA ALA A 184 1.09 -8.57 -2.78
C ALA A 184 1.71 -7.24 -2.36
N HIS A 185 1.30 -6.16 -3.02
CA HIS A 185 1.67 -4.78 -2.69
C HIS A 185 1.11 -4.39 -1.31
N ALA A 186 -0.09 -4.89 -0.98
CA ALA A 186 -0.80 -4.72 0.29
C ALA A 186 -1.28 -3.29 0.61
N ASP A 187 -0.85 -2.30 -0.16
CA ASP A 187 -1.44 -0.97 -0.22
C ASP A 187 -1.79 -0.58 -1.68
N LEU A 188 -2.42 -1.49 -2.43
CA LEU A 188 -2.75 -1.26 -3.85
C LEU A 188 -3.98 -0.35 -4.00
N ASN A 189 -3.73 0.95 -4.08
CA ASN A 189 -4.74 1.99 -4.30
C ASN A 189 -4.28 2.99 -5.40
N TRP A 190 -5.18 3.86 -5.85
CA TRP A 190 -4.91 4.76 -6.98
C TRP A 190 -3.83 5.82 -6.72
N ALA A 191 -3.50 6.12 -5.45
CA ALA A 191 -2.42 7.05 -5.11
C ALA A 191 -1.02 6.43 -5.23
N ASN A 192 -0.92 5.11 -5.36
CA ASN A 192 0.34 4.36 -5.40
C ASN A 192 0.68 3.85 -6.82
N MET A 193 0.09 4.49 -7.83
CA MET A 193 0.31 4.19 -9.24
C MET A 193 0.47 5.46 -10.07
N SER A 194 1.30 5.41 -11.12
CA SER A 194 1.49 6.54 -12.04
C SER A 194 0.69 6.41 -13.35
N ALA A 195 0.44 7.55 -13.99
CA ALA A 195 -0.11 7.68 -15.35
C ALA A 195 0.59 8.83 -16.11
N PRO A 196 0.63 8.80 -17.47
CA PRO A 196 -0.02 7.82 -18.35
C PRO A 196 0.73 6.48 -18.47
N VAL A 197 1.98 6.40 -17.99
CA VAL A 197 2.76 5.16 -17.96
C VAL A 197 2.59 4.48 -16.60
N PHE A 198 2.24 3.20 -16.60
CA PHE A 198 2.05 2.41 -15.39
C PHE A 198 3.37 2.21 -14.63
N SER A 199 3.31 2.41 -13.31
CA SER A 199 4.37 2.04 -12.37
C SER A 199 3.77 1.98 -10.96
N LEU A 200 4.18 0.97 -10.18
CA LEU A 200 3.86 0.83 -8.75
C LEU A 200 4.96 1.46 -7.88
N PHE A 201 4.55 2.08 -6.78
CA PHE A 201 5.46 2.69 -5.79
C PHE A 201 4.84 2.71 -4.39
N ASP A 202 5.62 3.13 -3.38
CA ASP A 202 5.26 3.03 -1.94
C ASP A 202 5.18 1.55 -1.49
N TRP A 203 6.31 0.86 -1.66
CA TRP A 203 6.50 -0.57 -1.35
C TRP A 203 6.80 -0.81 0.15
N GLU A 204 6.23 -0.06 1.08
CA GLU A 204 6.52 -0.24 2.51
C GLU A 204 5.85 -1.49 3.08
N ASP A 205 4.63 -1.78 2.63
CA ASP A 205 3.73 -2.77 3.23
C ASP A 205 3.70 -4.12 2.49
N TRP A 206 4.43 -4.25 1.39
CA TRP A 206 4.39 -5.45 0.57
C TRP A 206 4.94 -6.70 1.28
N GLY A 207 4.40 -7.85 0.90
CA GLY A 207 4.79 -9.17 1.40
C GLY A 207 3.79 -10.24 1.00
N ASN A 208 3.89 -11.43 1.57
CA ASN A 208 2.88 -12.47 1.34
C ASN A 208 1.53 -12.06 1.96
N ALA A 209 0.47 -12.17 1.17
CA ALA A 209 -0.93 -12.00 1.57
C ALA A 209 -1.80 -13.09 0.93
N PRO A 210 -3.04 -13.30 1.39
CA PRO A 210 -3.98 -14.16 0.69
C PRO A 210 -4.21 -13.67 -0.74
N GLN A 211 -4.35 -14.61 -1.69
CA GLN A 211 -4.63 -14.27 -3.08
C GLN A 211 -5.86 -13.34 -3.18
N GLY A 212 -5.71 -12.30 -4.00
CA GLY A 212 -6.79 -11.35 -4.28
C GLY A 212 -6.84 -10.15 -3.35
N LEU A 213 -5.97 -10.02 -2.34
CA LEU A 213 -5.91 -8.83 -1.47
C LEU A 213 -5.77 -7.53 -2.29
N ASP A 214 -4.78 -7.50 -3.17
CA ASP A 214 -4.48 -6.33 -4.01
C ASP A 214 -5.67 -5.99 -4.93
N ALA A 215 -6.18 -6.98 -5.66
CA ALA A 215 -7.33 -6.78 -6.55
C ALA A 215 -8.58 -6.28 -5.80
N ALA A 216 -8.89 -6.86 -4.64
CA ALA A 216 -10.00 -6.45 -3.79
C ALA A 216 -9.81 -5.03 -3.24
N THR A 217 -8.58 -4.67 -2.84
CA THR A 217 -8.24 -3.33 -2.33
C THR A 217 -8.41 -2.27 -3.42
N LEU A 218 -7.91 -2.52 -4.63
CA LEU A 218 -8.07 -1.60 -5.76
C LEU A 218 -9.53 -1.48 -6.20
N TRP A 219 -10.27 -2.58 -6.23
CA TRP A 219 -11.71 -2.56 -6.53
C TRP A 219 -12.48 -1.71 -5.50
N ALA A 220 -12.20 -1.89 -4.21
CA ALA A 220 -12.79 -1.09 -3.16
C ALA A 220 -12.44 0.40 -3.27
N ALA A 221 -11.20 0.72 -3.65
CA ALA A 221 -10.76 2.07 -3.97
C ALA A 221 -11.43 2.67 -5.22
N SER A 222 -12.11 1.85 -6.02
CA SER A 222 -12.82 2.23 -7.25
C SER A 222 -14.33 2.29 -7.10
N LEU A 223 -14.89 1.86 -5.96
CA LEU A 223 -16.34 1.68 -5.76
C LEU A 223 -17.19 2.95 -5.91
N ALA A 224 -16.59 4.13 -5.76
CA ALA A 224 -17.28 5.40 -6.02
C ALA A 224 -17.51 5.68 -7.52
N VAL A 225 -16.83 4.94 -8.40
CA VAL A 225 -16.93 5.03 -9.87
C VAL A 225 -17.28 3.64 -10.42
N PRO A 226 -18.57 3.31 -10.60
CA PRO A 226 -19.00 1.94 -10.91
C PRO A 226 -18.32 1.32 -12.15
N ALA A 227 -18.17 2.09 -13.23
CA ALA A 227 -17.49 1.62 -14.44
C ALA A 227 -16.02 1.24 -14.18
N LEU A 228 -15.33 1.99 -13.33
CA LEU A 228 -13.95 1.71 -12.95
C LEU A 228 -13.86 0.46 -12.07
N ALA A 229 -14.78 0.30 -11.11
CA ALA A 229 -14.85 -0.91 -10.29
C ALA A 229 -15.13 -2.16 -11.13
N ASP A 230 -16.02 -2.08 -12.12
CA ASP A 230 -16.29 -3.17 -13.06
C ASP A 230 -15.08 -3.47 -13.95
N ARG A 231 -14.35 -2.45 -14.41
CA ARG A 231 -13.11 -2.62 -15.16
C ARG A 231 -12.05 -3.35 -14.33
N VAL A 232 -11.78 -2.93 -13.09
CA VAL A 232 -10.83 -3.62 -12.19
C VAL A 232 -11.21 -5.09 -12.00
N ARG A 233 -12.51 -5.38 -11.82
CA ARG A 233 -12.99 -6.77 -11.71
C ARG A 233 -12.79 -7.58 -12.98
N SER A 234 -12.96 -6.95 -14.15
CA SER A 234 -12.72 -7.60 -15.44
C SER A 234 -11.23 -7.93 -15.60
N GLU A 235 -10.33 -6.97 -15.33
CA GLU A 235 -8.89 -7.15 -15.46
C GLU A 235 -8.32 -8.19 -14.48
N ARG A 236 -8.92 -8.31 -13.28
CA ARG A 236 -8.48 -9.24 -12.22
C ARG A 236 -9.49 -10.34 -11.95
N ARG A 237 -10.25 -10.76 -12.98
CA ARG A 237 -11.33 -11.76 -12.88
C ARG A 237 -10.90 -13.00 -12.11
N ASP A 238 -9.76 -13.58 -12.44
CA ASP A 238 -9.26 -14.83 -11.82
C ASP A 238 -9.06 -14.68 -10.31
N ASP A 239 -8.60 -13.51 -9.85
CA ASP A 239 -8.49 -13.23 -8.43
C ASP A 239 -9.89 -13.20 -7.79
N PHE A 240 -10.85 -12.49 -8.36
CA PHE A 240 -12.22 -12.37 -7.83
C PHE A 240 -13.03 -13.67 -7.86
N GLU A 241 -12.73 -14.58 -8.78
CA GLU A 241 -13.44 -15.86 -8.90
C GLU A 241 -12.86 -16.94 -7.99
N SER A 242 -11.58 -16.82 -7.62
CA SER A 242 -10.95 -17.70 -6.64
C SER A 242 -11.62 -17.62 -5.27
N ARG A 243 -11.58 -18.73 -4.51
CA ARG A 243 -12.17 -18.77 -3.16
C ARG A 243 -11.49 -17.77 -2.22
N ASP A 244 -10.17 -17.68 -2.24
CA ASP A 244 -9.45 -16.75 -1.39
C ASP A 244 -9.66 -15.29 -1.80
N GLY A 245 -9.78 -14.99 -3.09
CA GLY A 245 -10.12 -13.64 -3.54
C GLY A 245 -11.56 -13.22 -3.24
N LYS A 246 -12.51 -14.17 -3.18
CA LYS A 246 -13.83 -13.94 -2.59
C LYS A 246 -13.73 -13.57 -1.11
N LEU A 247 -12.94 -14.30 -0.33
CA LEU A 247 -12.68 -13.95 1.08
C LEU A 247 -11.99 -12.58 1.21
N MET A 248 -11.04 -12.25 0.33
CA MET A 248 -10.41 -10.92 0.31
C MET A 248 -11.37 -9.80 -0.10
N THR A 249 -12.32 -10.08 -0.98
CA THR A 249 -13.42 -9.15 -1.28
C THR A 249 -14.24 -8.86 -0.02
N LEU A 250 -14.59 -9.90 0.75
CA LEU A 250 -15.31 -9.73 2.03
C LEU A 250 -14.47 -9.02 3.09
N PHE A 251 -13.17 -9.34 3.18
CA PHE A 251 -12.24 -8.69 4.09
C PHE A 251 -12.18 -7.17 3.84
N VAL A 252 -12.09 -6.74 2.59
CA VAL A 252 -12.08 -5.31 2.25
C VAL A 252 -13.47 -4.69 2.40
N CYS A 253 -14.56 -5.40 2.07
CA CYS A 253 -15.92 -4.93 2.36
C CYS A 253 -16.14 -4.73 3.87
N ALA A 254 -15.60 -5.58 4.73
CA ALA A 254 -15.70 -5.44 6.18
C ALA A 254 -15.03 -4.15 6.69
N LYS A 255 -13.96 -3.69 6.03
CA LYS A 255 -13.34 -2.39 6.34
C LYS A 255 -14.22 -1.20 5.95
N ILE A 256 -14.98 -1.31 4.86
CA ILE A 256 -15.91 -0.26 4.41
C ILE A 256 -17.19 -0.24 5.26
N LEU A 257 -17.68 -1.42 5.65
CA LEU A 257 -18.98 -1.60 6.32
C LEU A 257 -18.85 -1.77 7.84
N GLY A 258 -17.64 -1.73 8.36
CA GLY A 258 -17.32 -1.93 9.77
C GLY A 258 -17.81 -0.79 10.67
N PRO A 259 -17.57 -0.88 11.98
CA PRO A 259 -18.08 0.07 12.97
C PRO A 259 -17.59 1.51 12.76
N ASP A 260 -16.43 1.69 12.12
CA ASP A 260 -15.83 3.00 11.84
C ASP A 260 -16.22 3.56 10.46
N ALA A 261 -17.19 2.95 9.77
CA ALA A 261 -17.68 3.40 8.48
C ALA A 261 -18.26 4.81 8.56
N HIS A 262 -17.78 5.71 7.70
CA HIS A 262 -18.38 7.03 7.58
C HIS A 262 -19.76 6.89 6.89
N PRO A 263 -20.88 7.34 7.49
CA PRO A 263 -22.23 7.08 6.95
C PRO A 263 -22.45 7.55 5.52
N GLU A 264 -21.72 8.58 5.10
CA GLU A 264 -21.80 9.19 3.76
C GLU A 264 -20.75 8.63 2.78
N ASP A 265 -20.03 7.57 3.14
CA ASP A 265 -19.07 6.95 2.22
C ASP A 265 -19.81 6.35 1.01
N PRO A 266 -19.56 6.85 -0.23
CA PRO A 266 -20.28 6.41 -1.43
C PRO A 266 -20.05 4.93 -1.76
N ARG A 267 -19.08 4.28 -1.13
CA ARG A 267 -18.72 2.88 -1.35
C ARG A 267 -19.59 1.91 -0.55
N ILE A 268 -20.35 2.38 0.45
CA ILE A 268 -21.13 1.53 1.36
C ILE A 268 -22.14 0.65 0.62
N GLU A 269 -23.03 1.24 -0.18
CA GLU A 269 -24.06 0.45 -0.86
C GLU A 269 -23.49 -0.50 -1.94
N PRO A 270 -22.53 -0.07 -2.78
CA PRO A 270 -21.81 -0.99 -3.67
C PRO A 270 -21.12 -2.14 -2.93
N ALA A 271 -20.40 -1.86 -1.83
CA ALA A 271 -19.74 -2.89 -1.03
C ALA A 271 -20.74 -3.88 -0.43
N ARG A 272 -21.87 -3.37 0.10
CA ARG A 272 -22.95 -4.20 0.65
C ARG A 272 -23.60 -5.09 -0.42
N HIS A 273 -23.84 -4.55 -1.61
CA HIS A 273 -24.36 -5.32 -2.73
C HIS A 273 -23.41 -6.46 -3.11
N ARG A 274 -22.11 -6.14 -3.27
CA ARG A 274 -21.12 -7.15 -3.64
C ARG A 274 -20.92 -8.21 -2.56
N ALA A 275 -20.88 -7.81 -1.28
CA ALA A 275 -20.73 -8.76 -0.18
C ALA A 275 -21.84 -9.82 -0.20
N ARG A 276 -23.11 -9.43 -0.40
CA ARG A 276 -24.22 -10.40 -0.52
C ARG A 276 -24.02 -11.40 -1.65
N GLN A 277 -23.58 -10.95 -2.82
CA GLN A 277 -23.30 -11.83 -3.96
C GLN A 277 -22.18 -12.82 -3.62
N VAL A 278 -21.07 -12.32 -3.06
CA VAL A 278 -19.92 -13.16 -2.72
C VAL A 278 -20.26 -14.19 -1.64
N ILE A 279 -21.07 -13.81 -0.65
CA ILE A 279 -21.55 -14.74 0.40
C ILE A 279 -22.40 -15.85 -0.23
N ALA A 280 -23.34 -15.50 -1.11
CA ALA A 280 -24.15 -16.49 -1.81
C ALA A 280 -23.28 -17.44 -2.66
N ASP A 281 -22.28 -16.92 -3.37
CA ASP A 281 -21.34 -17.71 -4.17
C ASP A 281 -20.49 -18.65 -3.32
N LEU A 282 -20.09 -18.23 -2.10
CA LEU A 282 -19.31 -19.06 -1.18
C LEU A 282 -20.16 -20.14 -0.50
N GLN A 283 -21.48 -19.92 -0.35
CA GLN A 283 -22.40 -20.90 0.23
C GLN A 283 -22.90 -21.93 -0.79
N ALA A 284 -22.85 -21.60 -2.08
CA ALA A 284 -23.31 -22.47 -3.17
C ALA A 284 -22.24 -23.46 -3.68
N GLY A 285 -20.96 -23.19 -3.41
CA GLY A 285 -19.82 -24.06 -3.75
C GLY A 285 -19.42 -24.97 -2.60
#